data_AF-A0A2I0NWI6-F1
#
_entry.id   AF-A0A2I0NWI6-F1
#
_cell.length_a   1.000
_cell.length_b   1.000
_cell.length_c   1.000
_cell.angle_alpha   90.00
_cell.angle_beta   90.00
_cell.angle_gamma   90.00
#
_symmetry.space_group_name_H-M   'P 1'
#
loop_
_entity.id
_entity.type
_entity.pdbx_description
1 polymer ?
#
loop_
_entity_poly.entity_id
_entity_poly.type
_entity_poly.pdbx_seq_one_letter_code
_entity_poly.pdbx_strand_id
1 'polypeptide(L)'
;MIEYGINSIGPEAQIFEPVTLGFPSRDKMQKTSFTGTTIGKNSVIRSGTILYCDVIAGDFFQTGHNVVIREETRMGDRVSIGTATVIDGHTTIG
;
A
#
# COMPACT_ATOMS: atom_id res chain seq x y z
N MET A 1 4.60 17.02 12.17
CA MET A 1 4.17 16.72 10.79
C MET A 1 4.27 15.22 10.63
N ILE A 2 3.28 14.56 10.02
CA ILE A 2 3.37 13.12 9.76
C ILE A 2 4.28 12.94 8.55
N GLU A 3 5.30 12.12 8.70
CA GLU A 3 6.21 11.73 7.62
C GLU A 3 5.75 10.41 7.03
N TYR A 4 5.72 10.34 5.70
CA TYR A 4 5.39 9.11 4.97
C TYR A 4 6.67 8.36 4.62
N GLY A 5 6.56 7.03 4.53
CA GLY A 5 7.68 6.18 4.16
C GLY A 5 8.13 6.38 2.72
N ILE A 6 9.37 6.01 2.43
CA ILE A 6 9.93 6.03 1.08
C ILE A 6 9.26 4.92 0.27
N ASN A 7 8.38 5.30 -0.64
CA ASN A 7 7.57 4.39 -1.45
C ASN A 7 8.33 3.95 -2.71
N SER A 8 8.07 2.73 -3.16
CA SER A 8 8.55 2.18 -4.43
C SER A 8 7.35 1.78 -5.29
N ILE A 9 7.25 2.34 -6.49
CA ILE A 9 6.14 2.12 -7.41
C ILE A 9 6.70 1.55 -8.72
N GLY A 10 6.26 0.35 -9.07
CA GLY A 10 6.65 -0.32 -10.30
C GLY A 10 6.16 0.42 -11.55
N PRO A 11 6.81 0.18 -12.71
CA PRO A 11 6.43 0.85 -13.95
C PRO A 11 4.98 0.52 -14.36
N GLU A 12 4.35 1.43 -15.08
CA GLU A 12 2.97 1.30 -15.60
C GLU A 12 1.89 1.17 -14.51
N ALA A 13 2.24 1.34 -13.23
CA ALA A 13 1.25 1.44 -12.17
C ALA A 13 0.42 2.72 -12.34
N GLN A 14 -0.89 2.59 -12.18
CA GLN A 14 -1.85 3.69 -12.26
C GLN A 14 -2.37 4.00 -10.86
N ILE A 15 -2.17 5.24 -10.42
CA ILE A 15 -2.62 5.74 -9.12
C ILE A 15 -3.71 6.78 -9.37
N PHE A 16 -4.92 6.48 -8.90
CA PHE A 16 -6.07 7.36 -9.03
C PHE A 16 -6.22 8.17 -7.75
N GLU A 17 -5.63 9.37 -7.72
CA GLU A 17 -5.67 10.22 -6.53
C GLU A 17 -7.10 10.57 -6.08
N PRO A 18 -7.35 10.83 -4.78
CA PRO A 18 -6.36 10.83 -3.69
C PRO A 18 -5.97 9.41 -3.24
N VAL A 19 -4.69 9.18 -2.98
CA VAL A 19 -4.15 7.93 -2.42
C VAL A 19 -3.08 8.28 -1.38
N THR A 20 -3.03 7.52 -0.28
CA THR A 20 -1.97 7.63 0.73
C THR A 20 -1.08 6.41 0.67
N LEU A 21 0.23 6.61 0.49
CA LEU A 21 1.23 5.54 0.44
C LEU A 21 2.28 5.72 1.54
N GLY A 22 2.66 4.62 2.18
CA GLY A 22 3.67 4.62 3.23
C GLY A 22 3.20 5.29 4.52
N PHE A 23 1.91 5.20 4.85
CA PHE A 23 1.40 5.71 6.13
C PHE A 23 2.16 5.05 7.30
N PRO A 24 2.69 5.82 8.28
CA PRO A 24 3.51 5.25 9.32
C PRO A 24 2.72 4.30 10.23
N SER A 25 3.33 3.16 10.56
CA SER A 25 2.93 2.33 11.69
C SER A 25 3.16 3.08 13.01
N ARG A 26 2.61 2.54 14.11
CA ARG A 26 2.74 3.14 15.44
C ARG A 26 4.19 3.38 15.84
N ASP A 27 5.10 2.47 15.52
CA ASP A 27 6.52 2.57 15.85
C ASP A 27 7.30 3.48 14.89
N LYS A 28 6.68 3.95 13.80
CA LYS A 28 7.27 4.84 12.78
C LYS A 28 6.70 6.26 12.76
N MET A 29 5.67 6.56 13.56
CA MET A 29 5.00 7.87 13.65
C MET A 29 5.90 9.10 13.82
N GLN A 30 7.09 8.94 14.41
CA GLN A 30 8.06 10.03 14.64
C GLN A 30 9.42 9.75 13.98
N LYS A 31 9.47 8.74 13.11
CA LYS A 31 10.68 8.37 12.38
C LYS A 31 10.65 9.03 11.00
N THR A 32 11.83 9.29 10.47
CA THR A 32 12.04 9.76 9.10
C THR A 32 12.72 8.66 8.29
N SER A 33 12.65 8.75 6.96
CA SER A 33 13.41 7.90 6.04
C SER A 33 13.21 6.40 6.23
N PHE A 34 12.02 5.97 6.68
CA PHE A 34 11.68 4.56 6.81
C PHE A 34 11.09 4.00 5.51
N THR A 35 11.15 2.69 5.34
CA THR A 35 10.54 2.00 4.19
C THR A 35 9.04 2.23 4.14
N GLY A 36 8.54 2.75 3.02
CA GLY A 36 7.12 2.95 2.75
C GLY A 36 6.46 1.70 2.17
N THR A 37 5.55 1.92 1.24
CA THR A 37 4.86 0.88 0.49
C THR A 37 5.65 0.50 -0.76
N THR A 38 5.72 -0.79 -1.09
CA THR A 38 6.24 -1.31 -2.36
C THR A 38 5.08 -1.84 -3.20
N ILE A 39 4.96 -1.37 -4.44
CA ILE A 39 3.91 -1.77 -5.39
C ILE A 39 4.57 -2.29 -6.67
N GLY A 40 4.22 -3.50 -7.10
CA GLY A 40 4.70 -4.10 -8.35
C GLY A 40 4.20 -3.38 -9.61
N LYS A 41 4.70 -3.80 -10.76
CA LYS A 41 4.38 -3.17 -12.06
C LYS A 41 2.92 -3.42 -12.47
N ASN A 42 2.41 -2.61 -13.40
CA ASN A 42 1.06 -2.79 -13.96
C ASN A 42 -0.07 -2.83 -12.91
N SER A 43 0.15 -2.23 -11.74
CA SER A 43 -0.81 -2.22 -10.64
C SER A 43 -1.82 -1.08 -10.79
N VAL A 44 -3.00 -1.23 -10.20
CA VAL A 44 -4.08 -0.23 -10.20
C VAL A 44 -4.47 0.12 -8.77
N ILE A 45 -4.15 1.33 -8.34
CA ILE A 45 -4.48 1.83 -7.01
C ILE A 45 -5.61 2.86 -7.12
N ARG A 46 -6.82 2.48 -6.68
CA ARG A 46 -8.02 3.32 -6.83
C ARG A 46 -8.15 4.33 -5.68
N SER A 47 -8.91 5.40 -5.95
CA SER A 47 -9.05 6.54 -5.05
C SER A 47 -9.52 6.19 -3.65
N GLY A 48 -9.02 6.93 -2.67
CA GLY A 48 -9.25 6.74 -1.25
C GLY A 48 -8.44 5.61 -0.62
N THR A 49 -7.59 4.92 -1.39
CA THR A 49 -6.76 3.84 -0.85
C THR A 49 -5.66 4.39 0.07
N ILE A 50 -5.47 3.71 1.21
CA ILE A 50 -4.41 3.97 2.19
C ILE A 50 -3.58 2.70 2.35
N LEU A 51 -2.31 2.78 1.96
CA LEU A 51 -1.32 1.72 2.17
C LEU A 51 -0.32 2.18 3.23
N TYR A 52 -0.15 1.38 4.27
CA TYR A 52 0.81 1.63 5.33
C TYR A 52 2.24 1.31 4.87
N CYS A 53 3.20 1.73 5.67
CA CYS A 53 4.59 1.33 5.54
C CYS A 53 4.75 -0.20 5.62
N ASP A 54 5.79 -0.72 4.98
CA ASP A 54 6.09 -2.17 4.91
C ASP A 54 5.01 -3.03 4.24
N VAL A 55 4.02 -2.42 3.58
CA VAL A 55 3.15 -3.12 2.65
C VAL A 55 3.94 -3.45 1.38
N ILE A 56 3.89 -4.70 0.95
CA ILE A 56 4.52 -5.18 -0.28
C ILE A 56 3.45 -5.85 -1.13
N ALA A 57 3.18 -5.27 -2.30
CA ALA A 57 2.28 -5.82 -3.30
C ALA A 57 3.05 -6.26 -4.56
N GLY A 58 2.78 -7.47 -5.04
CA GLY A 58 3.36 -8.00 -6.27
C GLY A 58 2.88 -7.30 -7.56
N ASP A 59 3.23 -7.89 -8.70
CA ASP A 59 2.86 -7.35 -10.01
C ASP A 59 1.35 -7.49 -10.26
N PHE A 60 0.76 -6.56 -11.01
CA PHE A 60 -0.68 -6.55 -11.34
C PHE A 60 -1.61 -6.46 -10.12
N PHE A 61 -1.15 -5.86 -9.03
CA PHE A 61 -1.97 -5.65 -7.84
C PHE A 61 -3.12 -4.68 -8.12
N GLN A 62 -4.32 -4.97 -7.61
CA GLN A 62 -5.48 -4.11 -7.79
C GLN A 62 -6.17 -3.80 -6.47
N THR A 63 -6.63 -2.55 -6.32
CA THR A 63 -7.51 -2.13 -5.23
C THR A 63 -8.81 -1.58 -5.79
N GLY A 64 -9.92 -1.83 -5.10
CA GLY A 64 -11.13 -1.04 -5.18
C GLY A 64 -10.95 0.34 -4.55
N HIS A 65 -11.98 1.18 -4.60
CA HIS A 65 -11.98 2.47 -3.88
C HIS A 65 -11.94 2.28 -2.36
N ASN A 66 -11.33 3.23 -1.64
CA ASN A 66 -11.35 3.32 -0.17
C ASN A 66 -10.80 2.09 0.56
N VAL A 67 -9.77 1.44 0.01
CA VAL A 67 -9.11 0.28 0.64
C VAL A 67 -8.13 0.74 1.70
N VAL A 68 -8.05 0.03 2.84
CA VAL A 68 -7.01 0.25 3.85
C VAL A 68 -6.20 -1.02 4.04
N ILE A 69 -4.89 -0.94 3.86
CA ILE A 69 -3.96 -2.07 4.09
C ILE A 69 -2.89 -1.62 5.06
N ARG A 70 -2.86 -2.32 6.20
CA ARG A 70 -1.97 -2.01 7.32
C ARG A 70 -0.59 -2.64 7.16
N GLU A 71 0.30 -2.19 8.04
CA GLU A 71 1.73 -2.47 8.04
C GLU A 71 2.08 -3.96 8.00
N GLU A 72 3.28 -4.29 7.50
CA GLU A 72 3.78 -5.66 7.43
C GLU A 72 2.88 -6.65 6.65
N THR A 73 2.10 -6.14 5.69
CA THR A 73 1.28 -6.98 4.81
C THR A 73 2.02 -7.33 3.53
N ARG A 74 2.01 -8.61 3.15
CA ARG A 74 2.62 -9.13 1.91
C ARG A 74 1.55 -9.71 0.99
N MET A 75 1.50 -9.25 -0.25
CA MET A 75 0.57 -9.69 -1.27
C MET A 75 1.32 -10.15 -2.52
N GLY A 76 0.97 -11.33 -3.04
CA GLY A 76 1.52 -11.88 -4.28
C GLY A 76 1.07 -11.14 -5.54
N ASP A 77 1.42 -11.71 -6.70
CA ASP A 77 1.02 -11.18 -8.00
C ASP A 77 -0.48 -11.36 -8.26
N ARG A 78 -1.10 -10.42 -8.99
CA ARG A 78 -2.50 -10.47 -9.43
C ARG A 78 -3.53 -10.53 -8.29
N VAL A 79 -3.14 -10.14 -7.08
CA VAL A 79 -4.07 -9.97 -5.96
C VAL A 79 -5.00 -8.78 -6.23
N SER A 80 -6.29 -8.95 -5.97
CA SER A 80 -7.31 -7.91 -6.10
C SER A 80 -8.06 -7.74 -4.78
N ILE A 81 -8.08 -6.52 -4.26
CA ILE A 81 -8.73 -6.16 -3.02
C ILE A 81 -10.00 -5.35 -3.33
N GLY A 82 -11.15 -5.80 -2.86
CA GLY A 82 -12.44 -5.16 -3.12
C GLY A 82 -12.59 -3.79 -2.47
N THR A 83 -13.51 -2.97 -2.98
CA THR A 83 -13.82 -1.64 -2.42
C THR A 83 -14.16 -1.70 -0.93
N ALA A 84 -13.68 -0.70 -0.18
CA ALA A 84 -13.88 -0.55 1.27
C ALA A 84 -13.35 -1.72 2.13
N THR A 85 -12.50 -2.58 1.57
CA THR A 85 -11.85 -3.65 2.34
C THR A 85 -10.80 -3.07 3.28
N VAL A 86 -10.74 -3.63 4.48
CA VAL A 86 -9.67 -3.40 5.45
C VAL A 86 -8.87 -4.69 5.61
N ILE A 87 -7.56 -4.59 5.46
CA ILE A 87 -6.61 -5.66 5.80
C ILE A 87 -5.76 -5.17 6.96
N ASP A 88 -5.85 -5.88 8.09
CA ASP A 88 -4.99 -5.65 9.24
C ASP A 88 -3.57 -6.10 8.97
N GLY A 89 -2.64 -5.55 9.74
CA GLY A 89 -1.21 -5.76 9.53
C GLY A 89 -0.77 -7.20 9.78
N HIS A 90 0.48 -7.51 9.44
CA HIS A 90 1.07 -8.85 9.57
C HIS A 90 0.30 -9.93 8.79
N THR A 91 -0.31 -9.57 7.67
CA THR A 91 -1.10 -10.47 6.82
C THR A 91 -0.29 -10.94 5.62
N THR A 92 -0.51 -12.18 5.16
CA THR A 92 0.00 -12.67 3.87
C THR A 92 -1.16 -13.12 2.99
N ILE A 93 -1.19 -12.65 1.75
CA ILE A 93 -2.17 -13.00 0.71
C ILE A 93 -1.40 -13.44 -0.53
N GLY A 94 -1.77 -14.57 -1.12
CA GLY A 94 -1.10 -15.12 -2.31
C GLY A 94 -2.13 -15.69 -3.28
#